data_AF-M4V8S2-F1
#
_entry.id   AF-M4V8S2-F1
#
_cell.length_a   1.000
_cell.length_b   1.000
_cell.length_c   1.000
_cell.angle_alpha   90.00
_cell.angle_beta   90.00
_cell.angle_gamma   90.00
#
_symmetry.space_group_name_H-M   'P 1'
#
loop_
_entity.id
_entity.type
_entity.pdbx_description
1 polymer ?
#
loop_
_entity_poly.entity_id
_entity_poly.type
_entity_poly.pdbx_seq_one_letter_code
_entity_poly.pdbx_strand_id
1 'polypeptide(L)'
;MKTEKEFADFFIESYHTHLADRGNASSPMSPNEDLAQIVKNHWTDLTTHLNSYFSNEDRLQITQKAAELLAQNSKSENLSTAWAHVIRDFYTQNSWGFKTITYKPKIKQTEEQKTFWKLFKYGWAFFQSMIVLKIAVYYFGLESAERPEDVSQFWVWLFFGISVGSLAFFAYRNRNETD
;
A
#
# COMPACT_ATOMS: atom_id res chain seq x y z
N MET A 1 8.98 7.32 -1.81
CA MET A 1 8.98 5.93 -1.31
C MET A 1 8.86 5.05 -2.53
N LYS A 2 9.79 4.11 -2.73
CA LYS A 2 9.83 3.31 -3.96
C LYS A 2 8.66 2.32 -4.01
N THR A 3 8.00 2.24 -5.15
CA THR A 3 7.02 1.23 -5.55
C THR A 3 7.71 -0.12 -5.78
N GLU A 4 6.94 -1.21 -5.80
CA GLU A 4 7.47 -2.54 -6.17
C GLU A 4 8.21 -2.52 -7.50
N LYS A 5 7.69 -1.73 -8.46
CA LYS A 5 8.34 -1.52 -9.75
C LYS A 5 9.69 -0.82 -9.61
N GLU A 6 9.76 0.24 -8.82
CA GLU A 6 11.04 0.95 -8.58
C GLU A 6 12.07 0.10 -7.81
N PHE A 7 11.63 -0.85 -6.98
CA PHE A 7 12.53 -1.83 -6.35
C PHE A 7 13.01 -2.89 -7.35
N ALA A 8 12.12 -3.36 -8.23
CA ALA A 8 12.47 -4.27 -9.31
C ALA A 8 13.47 -3.63 -10.29
N ASP A 9 13.20 -2.39 -10.73
CA ASP A 9 14.08 -1.63 -11.60
C ASP A 9 15.45 -1.41 -10.94
N PHE A 10 15.46 -1.07 -9.64
CA PHE A 10 16.69 -0.92 -8.86
C PHE A 10 17.49 -2.22 -8.69
N PHE A 11 16.81 -3.36 -8.54
CA PHE A 11 17.47 -4.67 -8.48
C PHE A 11 18.15 -4.98 -9.82
N ILE A 12 17.45 -4.76 -10.94
CA ILE A 12 17.98 -4.96 -12.30
C ILE A 12 19.19 -4.04 -12.53
N GLU A 13 19.07 -2.76 -12.20
CA GLU A 13 20.14 -1.77 -12.34
C GLU A 13 21.37 -2.16 -11.51
N SER A 14 21.17 -2.55 -10.25
CA SER A 14 22.25 -2.99 -9.36
C SER A 14 22.93 -4.24 -9.89
N TYR A 15 22.16 -5.23 -10.34
CA TYR A 15 22.66 -6.46 -10.92
C TYR A 15 23.53 -6.19 -12.16
N HIS A 16 23.04 -5.40 -13.11
CA HIS A 16 23.78 -5.06 -14.32
C HIS A 16 25.02 -4.22 -14.04
N THR A 17 24.95 -3.27 -13.12
CA THR A 17 26.11 -2.46 -12.70
C THR A 17 27.23 -3.35 -12.19
N HIS A 18 26.91 -4.29 -11.29
CA HIS A 18 27.90 -5.23 -10.74
C HIS A 18 28.40 -6.26 -11.76
N LEU A 19 27.63 -6.58 -12.80
CA LEU A 19 28.11 -7.38 -13.93
C LEU A 19 29.06 -6.59 -14.85
N ALA A 20 28.73 -5.33 -15.14
CA ALA A 20 29.47 -4.46 -16.06
C ALA A 20 30.85 -4.08 -15.50
N ASP A 21 30.93 -3.70 -14.22
CA ASP A 21 32.19 -3.42 -13.51
C ASP A 21 33.17 -4.60 -13.53
N ARG A 22 32.68 -5.79 -13.83
CA ARG A 22 33.43 -7.04 -13.78
C ARG A 22 33.77 -7.63 -15.15
N GLY A 23 33.57 -6.86 -16.23
CA GLY A 23 34.13 -7.14 -17.56
C GLY A 23 33.48 -8.29 -18.34
N ASN A 24 32.30 -8.77 -17.95
CA ASN A 24 31.63 -9.90 -18.59
C ASN A 24 30.49 -9.44 -19.52
N ALA A 25 30.79 -9.35 -20.82
CA ALA A 25 29.79 -9.07 -21.88
C ALA A 25 29.26 -10.34 -22.58
N SER A 26 29.54 -11.53 -22.05
CA SER A 26 29.16 -12.79 -22.71
C SER A 26 28.47 -13.73 -21.73
N SER A 27 27.16 -13.91 -21.90
CA SER A 27 26.53 -15.20 -21.62
C SER A 27 25.39 -15.48 -22.61
N PRO A 28 25.30 -16.70 -23.17
CA PRO A 28 24.35 -17.11 -24.21
C PRO A 28 22.94 -17.36 -23.64
N MET A 29 21.89 -17.14 -24.47
CA MET A 29 20.45 -17.52 -24.37
C MET A 29 19.95 -18.11 -23.03
N SER A 30 18.91 -17.66 -22.32
CA SER A 30 17.91 -16.58 -22.43
C SER A 30 17.82 -15.93 -21.03
N PRO A 31 18.69 -14.94 -20.73
CA PRO A 31 18.79 -14.36 -19.38
C PRO A 31 17.55 -13.61 -18.91
N ASN A 32 16.55 -13.42 -19.77
CA ASN A 32 15.44 -12.49 -19.51
C ASN A 32 14.31 -13.13 -18.70
N GLU A 33 13.99 -14.41 -18.89
CA GLU A 33 12.82 -15.02 -18.22
C GLU A 33 13.12 -15.39 -16.77
N ASP A 34 14.25 -16.05 -16.50
CA ASP A 34 14.68 -16.42 -15.14
C ASP A 34 14.94 -15.17 -14.30
N LEU A 35 15.60 -14.17 -14.87
CA LEU A 35 15.83 -12.89 -14.18
C LEU A 35 14.51 -12.16 -13.95
N ALA A 36 13.58 -12.14 -14.92
CA ALA A 36 12.27 -11.53 -14.71
C ALA A 36 11.49 -12.23 -13.60
N GLN A 37 11.56 -13.55 -13.50
CA GLN A 37 10.90 -14.31 -12.45
C GLN A 37 11.52 -14.03 -11.08
N ILE A 38 12.85 -13.96 -10.98
CA ILE A 38 13.54 -13.57 -9.75
C ILE A 38 13.18 -12.14 -9.37
N VAL A 39 13.28 -11.19 -10.29
CA VAL A 39 12.95 -9.78 -10.02
C VAL A 39 11.50 -9.63 -9.55
N LYS A 40 10.57 -10.40 -10.12
CA LYS A 40 9.17 -10.38 -9.71
C LYS A 40 8.95 -10.89 -8.29
N ASN A 41 9.69 -11.91 -7.87
CA ASN A 41 9.47 -12.61 -6.60
C ASN A 41 10.55 -12.33 -5.54
N HIS A 42 11.59 -11.56 -5.84
CA HIS A 42 12.82 -11.49 -5.03
C HIS A 42 12.53 -11.16 -3.56
N TRP A 43 11.64 -10.21 -3.32
CA TRP A 43 11.29 -9.80 -1.97
C TRP A 43 10.46 -10.85 -1.24
N THR A 44 9.54 -11.50 -1.96
CA THR A 44 8.76 -12.61 -1.42
C THR A 44 9.68 -13.76 -1.07
N ASP A 45 10.61 -14.16 -1.93
CA ASP A 45 11.53 -15.27 -1.66
C ASP A 45 12.39 -15.03 -0.40
N LEU A 46 12.85 -13.79 -0.21
CA LEU A 46 13.64 -13.38 0.96
C LEU A 46 12.82 -13.28 2.25
N THR A 47 11.51 -13.02 2.16
CA THR A 47 10.69 -12.70 3.34
C THR A 47 9.58 -13.70 3.63
N THR A 48 9.32 -14.67 2.75
CA THR A 48 8.20 -15.64 2.87
C THR A 48 8.20 -16.36 4.21
N HIS A 49 9.38 -16.64 4.77
CA HIS A 49 9.52 -17.38 6.03
C HIS A 49 9.64 -16.48 7.27
N LEU A 50 9.62 -15.15 7.09
CA LEU A 50 9.76 -14.19 8.17
C LEU A 50 8.39 -13.68 8.61
N ASN A 51 8.02 -13.93 9.86
CA ASN A 51 6.87 -13.30 10.53
C ASN A 51 7.19 -11.87 10.98
N SER A 52 7.92 -11.13 10.16
CA SER A 52 8.60 -9.90 10.54
C SER A 52 8.74 -8.98 9.34
N TYR A 53 8.73 -7.67 9.60
CA TYR A 53 8.86 -6.67 8.55
C TYR A 53 10.25 -6.03 8.59
N PHE A 54 10.66 -5.41 7.49
CA PHE A 54 11.86 -4.58 7.43
C PHE A 54 11.46 -3.11 7.23
N SER A 55 12.31 -2.19 7.65
CA SER A 55 12.14 -0.78 7.27
C SER A 55 12.28 -0.62 5.75
N ASN A 56 11.80 0.49 5.20
CA ASN A 56 11.93 0.73 3.76
C ASN A 56 13.39 0.97 3.37
N GLU A 57 14.17 1.54 4.29
CA GLU A 57 15.60 1.78 4.16
C GLU A 57 16.37 0.45 4.14
N ASP A 58 16.07 -0.46 5.07
CA ASP A 58 16.67 -1.81 5.12
C ASP A 58 16.28 -2.61 3.88
N ARG A 59 15.02 -2.52 3.44
CA ARG A 59 14.55 -3.18 2.22
C ARG A 59 15.41 -2.80 1.01
N LEU A 60 15.75 -1.52 0.86
CA LEU A 60 16.59 -1.06 -0.25
C LEU A 60 18.01 -1.64 -0.17
N GLN A 61 18.60 -1.67 1.02
CA GLN A 61 19.94 -2.22 1.23
C GLN A 61 19.97 -3.75 1.04
N ILE A 62 18.93 -4.45 1.49
CA ILE A 62 18.74 -5.89 1.26
C ILE A 62 18.63 -6.17 -0.24
N THR A 63 17.78 -5.44 -0.97
CA THR A 63 17.63 -5.59 -2.42
C THR A 63 18.96 -5.36 -3.15
N GLN A 64 19.72 -4.33 -2.77
CA GLN A 64 21.04 -4.06 -3.36
C GLN A 64 22.03 -5.19 -3.10
N LYS A 65 22.14 -5.63 -1.83
CA LYS A 65 23.06 -6.70 -1.43
C LYS A 65 22.68 -8.03 -2.08
N ALA A 66 21.39 -8.33 -2.20
CA ALA A 66 20.91 -9.51 -2.90
C ALA A 66 21.28 -9.51 -4.39
N ALA A 67 21.14 -8.35 -5.07
CA ALA A 67 21.56 -8.20 -6.46
C ALA A 67 23.07 -8.36 -6.64
N GLU A 68 23.86 -7.80 -5.71
CA GLU A 68 25.32 -7.93 -5.70
C GLU A 68 25.77 -9.40 -5.54
N LEU A 69 25.21 -10.12 -4.56
CA LEU A 69 25.52 -11.53 -4.33
C LEU A 69 25.05 -12.41 -5.49
N LEU A 70 23.91 -12.08 -6.11
CA LEU A 70 23.45 -12.78 -7.31
C LEU A 70 24.45 -12.59 -8.47
N ALA A 71 24.93 -11.36 -8.72
CA ALA A 71 25.94 -11.09 -9.74
C ALA A 71 27.30 -11.75 -9.44
N GLN A 72 27.62 -11.98 -8.16
CA GLN A 72 28.79 -12.75 -7.74
C GLN A 72 28.65 -14.24 -8.08
N ASN A 73 27.53 -14.85 -7.69
CA ASN A 73 27.28 -16.29 -7.81
C ASN A 73 26.87 -16.72 -9.23
N SER A 74 26.28 -15.82 -10.03
CA SER A 74 25.88 -16.12 -11.41
C SER A 74 27.06 -16.33 -12.37
N LYS A 75 28.30 -16.17 -11.91
CA LYS A 75 29.51 -16.45 -12.70
C LYS A 75 29.86 -17.93 -12.75
N SER A 76 29.59 -18.66 -11.67
CA SER A 76 29.97 -20.08 -11.51
C SER A 76 28.82 -21.03 -11.75
N GLU A 77 27.57 -20.54 -11.66
CA GLU A 77 26.38 -21.38 -11.63
C GLU A 77 25.22 -20.77 -12.43
N ASN A 78 24.20 -21.59 -12.71
CA ASN A 78 22.94 -21.15 -13.29
C ASN A 78 22.26 -20.10 -12.40
N LEU A 79 21.58 -19.13 -13.01
CA LEU A 79 20.97 -17.97 -12.34
C LEU A 79 19.98 -18.38 -11.22
N SER A 80 19.16 -19.42 -11.46
CA SER A 80 18.23 -19.95 -10.46
C SER A 80 18.96 -20.60 -9.27
N THR A 81 20.08 -21.29 -9.50
CA THR A 81 20.87 -21.92 -8.43
C THR A 81 21.58 -20.85 -7.61
N ALA A 82 22.19 -19.87 -8.29
CA ALA A 82 22.81 -18.72 -7.66
C ALA A 82 21.82 -17.95 -6.77
N TRP A 83 20.57 -17.78 -7.22
CA TRP A 83 19.51 -17.16 -6.43
C TRP A 83 19.15 -17.98 -5.18
N ALA A 84 19.01 -19.30 -5.31
CA ALA A 84 18.77 -20.17 -4.16
C ALA A 84 19.90 -20.07 -3.11
N HIS A 85 21.15 -19.91 -3.55
CA HIS A 85 22.28 -19.65 -2.65
C HIS A 85 22.17 -18.31 -1.92
N VAL A 86 21.77 -17.23 -2.61
CA VAL A 86 21.54 -15.91 -1.99
C VAL A 86 20.44 -15.98 -0.93
N ILE A 87 19.31 -16.65 -1.25
CA ILE A 87 18.20 -16.84 -0.31
C ILE A 87 18.68 -17.61 0.93
N ARG A 88 19.39 -18.71 0.73
CA ARG A 88 19.92 -19.51 1.84
C ARG A 88 20.87 -18.70 2.69
N ASP A 89 21.77 -17.93 2.07
CA ASP A 89 22.72 -17.08 2.78
C ASP A 89 21.99 -16.04 3.63
N PHE A 90 20.96 -15.38 3.07
CA PHE A 90 20.12 -14.42 3.78
C PHE A 90 19.52 -15.01 5.06
N TYR A 91 18.95 -16.22 4.99
CA TYR A 91 18.36 -16.87 6.16
C TYR A 91 19.40 -17.37 7.17
N THR A 92 20.52 -17.93 6.71
CA THR A 92 21.56 -18.46 7.59
C THR A 92 22.33 -17.38 8.35
N GLN A 93 22.50 -16.20 7.75
CA GLN A 93 23.23 -15.08 8.35
C GLN A 93 22.32 -14.07 9.07
N ASN A 94 21.21 -14.53 9.64
CA ASN A 94 20.25 -13.68 10.37
C ASN A 94 19.85 -12.43 9.58
N SER A 95 19.38 -12.61 8.34
CA SER A 95 19.03 -11.52 7.43
C SER A 95 20.18 -10.52 7.23
N TRP A 96 21.42 -11.01 7.13
CA TRP A 96 22.64 -10.19 7.01
C TRP A 96 22.84 -9.13 8.10
N GLY A 97 22.23 -9.31 9.28
CA GLY A 97 22.30 -8.34 10.38
C GLY A 97 21.29 -7.20 10.30
N PHE A 98 20.38 -7.19 9.32
CA PHE A 98 19.28 -6.23 9.26
C PHE A 98 18.26 -6.49 10.38
N LYS A 99 17.80 -5.42 11.03
CA LYS A 99 16.86 -5.51 12.15
C LYS A 99 15.44 -5.63 11.63
N THR A 100 14.72 -6.64 12.11
CA THR A 100 13.30 -6.76 11.85
C THR A 100 12.47 -5.87 12.78
N ILE A 101 11.31 -5.43 12.28
CA ILE A 101 10.30 -4.69 13.01
C ILE A 101 9.02 -5.53 13.12
N THR A 102 8.39 -5.48 14.30
CA THR A 102 7.18 -6.26 14.60
C THR A 102 5.95 -5.75 13.87
N TYR A 103 5.88 -4.45 13.60
CA TYR A 103 4.74 -3.82 12.96
C TYR A 103 5.03 -3.56 11.47
N LYS A 104 4.00 -3.76 10.64
CA LYS A 104 4.07 -3.40 9.22
C LYS A 104 4.40 -1.90 9.10
N PRO A 105 5.44 -1.51 8.35
CA PRO A 105 5.75 -0.10 8.17
C PRO A 105 4.53 0.61 7.57
N LYS A 106 4.06 1.66 8.25
CA LYS A 106 2.97 2.48 7.74
C LYS A 106 3.47 3.19 6.49
N ILE A 107 2.81 2.93 5.37
CA ILE A 107 3.06 3.65 4.13
C ILE A 107 2.73 5.12 4.42
N LYS A 108 3.74 6.00 4.33
CA LYS A 108 3.52 7.44 4.47
C LYS A 108 2.63 7.87 3.31
N GLN A 109 1.38 8.21 3.61
CA GLN A 109 0.46 8.75 2.61
C GLN A 109 1.03 10.05 2.05
N THR A 110 0.97 10.21 0.73
CA THR A 110 1.34 11.48 0.10
C THR A 110 0.36 12.58 0.51
N GLU A 111 0.77 13.85 0.44
CA GLU A 111 -0.11 14.99 0.76
C GLU A 111 -1.38 14.98 -0.11
N GLU A 112 -1.27 14.55 -1.37
CA GLU A 112 -2.41 14.36 -2.27
C GLU A 112 -3.34 13.25 -1.77
N GLN A 113 -2.81 12.10 -1.34
CA GLN A 113 -3.61 11.00 -0.80
C GLN A 113 -4.29 11.39 0.51
N LYS A 114 -3.60 12.14 1.39
CA LYS A 114 -4.21 12.66 2.62
C LYS A 114 -5.39 13.58 2.28
N THR A 115 -5.18 14.50 1.35
CA THR A 115 -6.22 15.43 0.88
C THR A 115 -7.40 14.66 0.27
N PHE A 116 -7.15 13.67 -0.57
CA PHE A 116 -8.18 12.81 -1.15
C PHE A 116 -8.99 12.10 -0.08
N TRP A 117 -8.33 11.41 0.87
CA TRP A 117 -9.04 10.70 1.93
C TRP A 117 -9.84 11.64 2.83
N LYS A 118 -9.33 12.85 3.06
CA LYS A 118 -10.03 13.90 3.81
C LYS A 118 -11.29 14.33 3.06
N LEU A 119 -11.19 14.69 1.79
CA LEU A 119 -12.34 15.05 0.94
C LEU A 119 -13.34 13.90 0.79
N PHE A 120 -12.85 12.67 0.65
CA PHE A 120 -13.69 11.48 0.54
C PHE A 120 -14.55 11.27 1.79
N LYS A 121 -13.98 11.45 2.99
CA LYS A 121 -14.76 11.39 4.25
C LYS A 121 -15.90 12.42 4.25
N TYR A 122 -15.64 13.65 3.80
CA TYR A 122 -16.68 14.70 3.70
C TYR A 122 -17.75 14.35 2.66
N GLY A 123 -17.35 13.91 1.47
CA GLY A 123 -18.27 13.48 0.42
C GLY A 123 -19.13 12.30 0.87
N TRP A 124 -18.53 11.34 1.57
CA TRP A 124 -19.23 10.18 2.11
C TRP A 124 -20.25 10.56 3.19
N ALA A 125 -19.87 11.44 4.13
CA ALA A 125 -20.80 11.95 5.16
C ALA A 125 -21.98 12.69 4.54
N PHE A 126 -21.73 13.52 3.52
CA PHE A 126 -22.78 14.20 2.76
C PHE A 126 -23.72 13.21 2.06
N PHE A 127 -23.17 12.18 1.42
CA PHE A 127 -23.94 11.15 0.76
C PHE A 127 -24.84 10.37 1.73
N GLN A 128 -24.32 9.99 2.90
CA GLN A 128 -25.14 9.35 3.94
C GLN A 128 -26.26 10.26 4.44
N SER A 129 -25.97 11.54 4.66
CA SER A 129 -26.97 12.52 5.06
C SER A 129 -28.10 12.65 4.02
N MET A 130 -27.76 12.68 2.73
CA MET A 130 -28.74 12.68 1.65
C MET A 130 -29.62 11.43 1.64
N ILE A 131 -29.06 10.24 1.90
CA ILE A 131 -29.83 9.00 1.97
C ILE A 131 -30.84 9.06 3.12
N VAL A 132 -30.40 9.46 4.32
CA VAL A 132 -31.27 9.57 5.50
C VAL A 132 -32.38 10.58 5.24
N LEU A 133 -32.05 11.75 4.69
CA LEU A 133 -33.03 12.77 4.35
C LEU A 133 -34.03 12.27 3.32
N LYS A 134 -33.58 11.58 2.26
CA LYS A 134 -34.46 11.01 1.24
C LYS A 134 -35.42 9.97 1.82
N ILE A 135 -34.94 9.09 2.70
CA ILE A 135 -35.78 8.10 3.38
C ILE A 135 -36.81 8.80 4.26
N ALA A 136 -36.41 9.82 5.02
CA ALA A 136 -37.32 10.58 5.87
C ALA A 136 -38.41 11.31 5.05
N VAL A 137 -38.03 11.97 3.96
CA VAL A 137 -38.99 12.63 3.06
C VAL A 137 -39.89 11.62 2.36
N TYR A 138 -39.37 10.46 1.94
CA TYR A 138 -40.19 9.48 1.25
C TYR A 138 -41.20 8.81 2.19
N TYR A 139 -40.76 8.41 3.39
CA TYR A 139 -41.63 7.75 4.36
C TYR A 139 -42.64 8.73 4.96
N PHE A 140 -42.16 9.82 5.57
CA PHE A 140 -43.03 10.77 6.27
C PHE A 140 -43.68 11.79 5.33
N GLY A 141 -43.06 12.12 4.19
CA GLY A 141 -43.64 13.05 3.24
C GLY A 141 -44.78 12.44 2.42
N LEU A 142 -44.69 11.16 2.04
CA LEU A 142 -45.83 10.47 1.43
C LEU A 142 -46.95 10.25 2.44
N GLU A 143 -46.61 9.82 3.66
CA GLU A 143 -47.58 9.66 4.75
C GLU A 143 -48.28 10.99 5.10
N SER A 144 -47.54 12.10 5.15
CA SER A 144 -48.08 13.45 5.37
C SER A 144 -48.97 13.94 4.21
N ALA A 145 -48.65 13.57 2.96
CA ALA A 145 -49.44 13.92 1.80
C ALA A 145 -50.76 13.13 1.72
N GLU A 146 -50.76 11.87 2.18
CA GLU A 146 -51.95 11.02 2.24
C GLU A 146 -52.83 11.34 3.46
N ARG A 147 -52.20 11.66 4.61
CA ARG A 147 -52.88 12.03 5.86
C ARG A 147 -52.10 13.17 6.53
N PRO A 148 -52.56 14.44 6.40
CA PRO A 148 -51.90 15.58 7.03
C PRO A 148 -52.17 15.57 8.54
N GLU A 149 -51.50 14.69 9.26
CA GLU A 149 -51.43 14.68 10.71
C GLU A 149 -50.19 15.45 11.16
N ASP A 150 -50.35 16.35 12.16
CA ASP A 150 -49.27 17.18 12.71
C ASP A 150 -48.02 16.38 13.14
N VAL A 151 -48.23 15.11 13.51
CA VAL A 151 -47.18 14.17 13.92
C VAL A 151 -46.22 13.86 12.77
N SER A 152 -46.71 13.66 11.55
CA SER A 152 -45.89 13.34 10.37
C SER A 152 -44.95 14.51 10.01
N GLN A 153 -45.47 15.73 10.05
CA GLN A 153 -44.71 16.95 9.75
C GLN A 153 -43.64 17.23 10.82
N PHE A 154 -43.92 16.94 12.09
CA PHE A 154 -42.92 17.01 13.16
C PHE A 154 -41.75 16.05 12.90
N TRP A 155 -42.01 14.80 12.50
CA TRP A 155 -40.96 13.83 12.19
C TRP A 155 -40.07 14.29 11.04
N VAL A 156 -40.64 14.85 9.97
CA VAL A 156 -39.85 15.41 8.85
C VAL A 156 -38.87 16.49 9.34
N TRP A 157 -39.34 17.45 10.15
CA TRP A 157 -38.49 18.50 10.71
C TRP A 157 -37.44 17.96 11.67
N LEU A 158 -37.77 16.96 12.48
CA LEU A 158 -36.84 16.30 13.38
C LEU A 158 -35.70 15.62 12.59
N PHE A 159 -36.02 14.84 11.56
CA PHE A 159 -35.02 14.17 10.74
C PHE A 159 -34.18 15.15 9.94
N PHE A 160 -34.78 16.24 9.45
CA PHE A 160 -34.03 17.34 8.84
C PHE A 160 -33.03 17.97 9.84
N GLY A 161 -33.49 18.25 11.06
CA GLY A 161 -32.64 18.78 12.12
C GLY A 161 -31.49 17.84 12.51
N ILE A 162 -31.76 16.54 12.64
CA ILE A 162 -30.74 15.51 12.91
C ILE A 162 -29.75 15.42 11.74
N SER A 163 -30.21 15.47 10.50
CA SER A 163 -29.37 15.46 9.30
C SER A 163 -28.41 16.66 9.29
N VAL A 164 -28.92 17.88 9.47
CA VAL A 164 -28.10 19.11 9.54
C VAL A 164 -27.16 19.07 10.75
N GLY A 165 -27.66 18.66 11.92
CA GLY A 165 -26.88 18.55 13.15
C GLY A 165 -25.74 17.55 13.04
N SER A 166 -25.98 16.39 12.40
CA SER A 166 -24.95 15.38 12.16
C SER A 166 -23.81 15.93 11.28
N LEU A 167 -24.15 16.75 10.29
CA LEU A 167 -23.21 17.36 9.36
C LEU A 167 -22.37 18.45 10.06
N ALA A 168 -23.03 19.28 10.87
CA ALA A 168 -22.37 20.30 11.69
C ALA A 168 -21.44 19.66 12.74
N PHE A 169 -21.88 18.60 13.41
CA PHE A 169 -21.07 17.86 14.38
C PHE A 169 -19.86 17.18 13.72
N PHE A 170 -20.05 16.57 12.54
CA PHE A 170 -18.97 15.97 11.76
C PHE A 170 -17.92 17.03 11.34
N ALA A 171 -18.38 18.17 10.82
CA ALA A 171 -17.51 19.29 10.47
C ALA A 171 -16.74 19.82 11.69
N TYR A 172 -17.40 19.97 12.84
CA TYR A 172 -16.78 20.39 14.08
C TYR A 172 -15.72 19.40 14.57
N ARG A 173 -16.02 18.10 14.59
CA ARG A 173 -15.07 17.07 15.06
C ARG A 173 -13.82 17.01 14.19
N ASN A 174 -13.97 17.16 12.88
CA ASN A 174 -12.86 17.07 11.93
C ASN A 174 -12.13 18.41 11.70
N ARG A 175 -12.56 19.51 12.34
CA ARG A 175 -11.91 20.83 12.16
C ARG A 175 -10.44 20.81 12.59
N ASN A 176 -10.12 20.06 13.64
CA ASN A 176 -8.77 19.96 14.21
C ASN A 176 -7.84 19.04 13.40
N GLU A 177 -8.32 18.34 12.35
CA GLU A 177 -7.45 17.60 11.42
C GLU A 177 -6.84 18.53 10.33
N THR A 178 -7.03 19.85 10.46
CA THR A 178 -6.70 20.88 9.44
C THR A 178 -5.53 21.78 9.83
N ASP A 179 -5.02 21.63 11.05
CA ASP A 179 -3.77 22.21 11.54
C ASP A 179 -2.71 21.10 11.68
#